data_AF-Q8MKJ4-F1
#
_entry.id   AF-Q8MKJ4-F1
#
_cell.length_a   1.000
_cell.length_b   1.000
_cell.length_c   1.000
_cell.angle_alpha   90.00
_cell.angle_beta   90.00
_cell.angle_gamma   90.00
#
_symmetry.space_group_name_H-M   'P 1'
#
loop_
_entity.id
_entity.type
_entity.pdbx_description
1 polymer ?
#
loop_
_entity_poly.entity_id
_entity_poly.type
_entity_poly.pdbx_seq_one_letter_code
_entity_poly.pdbx_strand_id
1 'polypeptide(L)'
;MFIYRLVFIAPLILLLFSLAKARHPFDIFHWNWQDFQECLQVNNITIGEYEKYARHETLDYLLNEKVDLRYKCNIKCQLERDSTKWLNAQGRMDLDLMNTTDKASKSITKCMEKAPEELCAYSFRLVMCAFKAGHPVIDSE
;
A
#
# COMPACT_ATOMS: atom_id res chain seq x y z
N MET A 1 6.03 -33.02 -40.01
CA MET A 1 5.59 -33.14 -38.60
C MET A 1 6.14 -32.04 -37.66
N PHE A 2 6.62 -30.88 -38.15
CA PHE A 2 7.30 -29.88 -37.29
C PHE A 2 6.47 -28.66 -36.85
N ILE A 3 5.26 -28.47 -37.38
CA ILE A 3 4.44 -27.27 -37.09
C ILE A 3 3.79 -27.34 -35.70
N TYR A 4 3.63 -28.53 -35.12
CA TYR A 4 3.01 -28.68 -33.80
C TYR A 4 3.88 -28.21 -32.63
N ARG A 5 5.21 -28.05 -32.78
CA ARG A 5 6.08 -27.66 -31.66
C ARG A 5 5.96 -26.19 -31.24
N LEU A 6 5.62 -25.30 -32.17
CA LEU A 6 5.51 -23.86 -31.86
C LEU A 6 4.19 -23.49 -31.16
N VAL A 7 3.13 -24.28 -31.36
CA VAL A 7 1.80 -24.01 -30.79
C VAL A 7 1.77 -24.22 -29.28
N PHE A 8 2.63 -25.09 -28.72
CA PHE A 8 2.66 -25.38 -27.28
C PHE A 8 3.53 -24.42 -26.46
N ILE A 9 4.40 -23.61 -27.10
CA ILE A 9 5.26 -22.66 -26.37
C ILE A 9 4.52 -21.34 -26.09
N ALA A 10 3.64 -20.91 -27.01
CA ALA A 10 2.84 -19.70 -26.85
C ALA A 10 1.93 -19.69 -25.59
N PRO A 11 1.19 -20.76 -25.25
CA PRO A 11 0.35 -20.77 -24.05
C PRO A 11 1.17 -20.83 -22.75
N LEU A 12 2.39 -21.37 -22.77
CA LEU A 12 3.21 -21.47 -21.56
C LEU A 12 3.76 -20.09 -21.12
N ILE A 13 4.10 -19.24 -22.08
CA ILE A 13 4.56 -17.87 -21.80
C ILE A 13 3.39 -17.00 -21.30
N LEU A 14 2.18 -17.21 -21.83
CA LEU A 14 0.98 -16.49 -21.37
C LEU A 14 0.56 -16.84 -19.94
N LEU A 15 0.84 -18.07 -19.47
CA LEU A 15 0.54 -18.48 -18.09
C LEU A 15 1.52 -17.92 -17.06
N LEU A 16 2.75 -17.57 -17.44
CA LEU A 16 3.76 -17.04 -16.51
C LEU A 16 3.51 -15.57 -16.16
N PHE A 17 2.82 -14.81 -17.02
CA PHE A 17 2.50 -13.41 -16.72
C PHE A 17 1.35 -13.23 -15.71
N SER A 18 0.55 -14.26 -15.43
CA SER A 18 -0.67 -14.11 -14.61
C SER A 18 -0.51 -14.34 -13.10
N LEU A 19 0.71 -14.58 -12.60
CA LEU A 19 0.96 -14.81 -11.18
C LEU A 19 1.77 -13.74 -10.46
N ALA A 20 2.12 -12.63 -11.12
CA ALA A 20 2.54 -11.44 -10.40
C ALA A 20 1.31 -10.94 -9.60
N LYS A 21 1.22 -11.29 -8.31
CA LYS A 21 0.24 -10.70 -7.39
C LYS A 21 0.29 -9.19 -7.60
N ALA A 22 -0.79 -8.63 -8.13
CA ALA A 22 -0.83 -7.20 -8.39
C ALA A 22 -0.68 -6.48 -7.04
N ARG A 23 0.43 -5.77 -6.89
CA ARG A 23 0.82 -5.09 -5.66
C ARG A 23 -0.32 -4.18 -5.18
N HIS A 24 -0.55 -4.17 -3.87
CA HIS A 24 -1.52 -3.32 -3.21
C HIS A 24 -0.83 -2.32 -2.27
N PRO A 25 -1.34 -1.08 -2.08
CA PRO A 25 -0.75 -0.11 -1.15
C PRO A 25 -0.63 -0.60 0.30
N PHE A 26 -1.42 -1.59 0.70
CA PHE A 26 -1.42 -2.12 2.07
C PHE A 26 -0.57 -3.38 2.24
N ASP A 27 0.14 -3.82 1.19
CA ASP A 27 1.15 -4.88 1.29
C ASP A 27 2.37 -4.43 2.13
N ILE A 28 2.45 -3.15 2.49
CA ILE A 28 3.51 -2.59 3.33
C ILE A 28 3.41 -3.02 4.80
N PHE A 29 2.22 -3.42 5.26
CA PHE A 29 1.96 -3.68 6.68
C PHE A 29 2.43 -5.07 7.07
N HIS A 30 3.20 -5.15 8.16
CA HIS A 30 3.62 -6.39 8.79
C HIS A 30 2.56 -6.77 9.81
N TRP A 31 1.49 -7.39 9.30
CA TRP A 31 0.26 -7.68 10.03
C TRP A 31 0.49 -8.35 11.40
N ASN A 32 0.26 -7.59 12.48
CA ASN A 32 -0.09 -8.12 13.80
C ASN A 32 -1.61 -8.13 13.94
N TRP A 33 -2.21 -9.31 14.11
CA TRP A 33 -3.66 -9.46 14.21
C TRP A 33 -4.27 -8.63 15.34
N GLN A 34 -3.61 -8.54 16.49
CA GLN A 34 -4.11 -7.77 17.63
C GLN A 34 -4.14 -6.27 17.31
N ASP A 35 -3.04 -5.73 16.77
CA ASP A 35 -2.97 -4.31 16.39
C ASP A 35 -3.98 -3.96 15.29
N PHE A 36 -4.15 -4.86 14.31
CA PHE A 36 -5.13 -4.69 13.27
C PHE A 36 -6.56 -4.58 13.85
N GLN A 37 -6.96 -5.52 14.70
CA GLN A 37 -8.29 -5.51 15.30
C GLN A 37 -8.52 -4.29 16.19
N GLU A 38 -7.53 -3.88 16.97
CA GLU A 38 -7.63 -2.66 17.77
C GLU A 38 -7.78 -1.39 16.91
N CYS A 39 -7.06 -1.28 15.79
CA CYS A 39 -7.21 -0.15 14.88
C CYS A 39 -8.61 -0.11 14.24
N LEU A 40 -9.19 -1.25 13.89
CA LEU A 40 -10.56 -1.33 13.41
C LEU A 40 -11.56 -0.85 14.48
N GLN A 41 -11.40 -1.34 15.72
CA GLN A 41 -12.29 -1.00 16.84
C GLN A 41 -12.22 0.50 17.19
N VAL A 42 -11.01 1.04 17.36
CA VAL A 42 -10.81 2.46 17.72
C VAL A 42 -11.40 3.40 16.67
N ASN A 43 -11.39 3.01 15.40
CA ASN A 43 -11.92 3.82 14.30
C ASN A 43 -13.37 3.47 13.91
N ASN A 44 -14.00 2.54 14.63
CA ASN A 44 -15.36 2.06 14.35
C ASN A 44 -15.53 1.61 12.90
N ILE A 45 -14.65 0.71 12.46
CA ILE A 45 -14.66 0.09 11.13
C ILE A 45 -14.86 -1.41 11.30
N THR A 46 -15.80 -1.96 10.54
CA THR A 46 -15.99 -3.41 10.45
C THR A 46 -14.95 -4.03 9.52
N ILE A 47 -14.62 -5.32 9.73
CA ILE A 47 -13.72 -6.05 8.82
C ILE A 47 -14.21 -5.97 7.37
N GLY A 48 -15.53 -6.09 7.13
CA GLY A 48 -16.10 -5.99 5.78
C GLY A 48 -15.93 -4.61 5.13
N GLU A 49 -15.99 -3.52 5.91
CA GLU A 49 -15.67 -2.17 5.42
C GLU A 49 -14.18 -2.02 5.11
N TYR A 50 -13.31 -2.62 5.92
CA TYR A 50 -11.87 -2.66 5.65
C TYR A 50 -11.58 -3.39 4.32
N GLU A 51 -12.07 -4.62 4.21
CA GLU A 51 -11.88 -5.48 3.04
C GLU A 51 -12.46 -4.90 1.77
N LYS A 52 -13.51 -4.05 1.88
CA LYS A 52 -14.08 -3.36 0.73
C LYS A 52 -13.01 -2.63 -0.09
N TYR A 53 -12.09 -1.97 0.59
CA TYR A 53 -11.04 -1.16 -0.02
C TYR A 53 -9.69 -1.89 -0.14
N ALA A 54 -9.47 -2.96 0.63
CA ALA A 54 -8.27 -3.80 0.50
C ALA A 54 -8.28 -4.65 -0.79
N ARG A 55 -9.39 -4.65 -1.52
CA ARG A 55 -9.57 -5.35 -2.79
C ARG A 55 -8.94 -4.59 -3.96
N HIS A 56 -8.36 -5.33 -4.89
CA HIS A 56 -7.72 -4.76 -6.08
C HIS A 56 -8.70 -3.96 -6.96
N GLU A 57 -9.97 -4.38 -7.02
CA GLU A 57 -11.03 -3.69 -7.79
C GLU A 57 -11.30 -2.27 -7.29
N THR A 58 -10.87 -1.94 -6.07
CA THR A 58 -11.02 -0.60 -5.47
C THR A 58 -9.73 0.21 -5.43
N LEU A 59 -8.66 -0.27 -6.07
CA LEU A 59 -7.37 0.39 -6.09
C LEU A 59 -7.47 1.84 -6.58
N ASP A 60 -8.24 2.11 -7.65
CA ASP A 60 -8.43 3.46 -8.15
C ASP A 60 -9.09 4.40 -7.13
N TYR A 61 -10.00 3.90 -6.29
CA TYR A 61 -10.61 4.70 -5.22
C TYR A 61 -9.58 5.05 -4.14
N LEU A 62 -8.72 4.10 -3.78
CA LEU A 62 -7.61 4.32 -2.84
C LEU A 62 -6.61 5.35 -3.37
N LEU A 63 -6.15 5.18 -4.62
CA LEU A 63 -5.12 6.04 -5.23
C LEU A 63 -5.60 7.47 -5.47
N ASN A 64 -6.91 7.67 -5.57
CA ASN A 64 -7.57 8.99 -5.62
C ASN A 64 -8.08 9.45 -4.25
N GLU A 65 -7.75 8.73 -3.18
CA GLU A 65 -8.08 9.06 -1.78
C GLU A 65 -9.59 9.25 -1.51
N LYS A 66 -10.43 8.57 -2.30
CA LYS A 66 -11.90 8.59 -2.23
C LYS A 66 -12.43 7.60 -1.19
N VAL A 67 -11.96 7.75 0.04
CA VAL A 67 -12.36 6.95 1.19
C VAL A 67 -12.66 7.86 2.38
N ASP A 68 -13.51 7.38 3.29
CA ASP A 68 -13.92 8.14 4.47
C ASP A 68 -12.76 8.40 5.43
N LEU A 69 -12.86 9.49 6.19
CA LEU A 69 -11.83 9.88 7.15
C LEU A 69 -11.53 8.79 8.19
N ARG A 70 -12.56 8.10 8.69
CA ARG A 70 -12.40 6.96 9.61
C ARG A 70 -11.48 5.89 9.03
N TYR A 71 -11.65 5.56 7.75
CA TYR A 71 -10.79 4.61 7.05
C TYR A 71 -9.35 5.10 6.99
N LYS A 72 -9.14 6.38 6.65
CA LYS A 72 -7.81 7.00 6.66
C LYS A 72 -7.17 6.93 8.06
N CYS A 73 -7.94 7.15 9.12
CA CYS A 73 -7.46 7.05 10.50
C CYS A 73 -7.11 5.61 10.90
N ASN A 74 -7.85 4.63 10.42
CA ASN A 74 -7.48 3.22 10.60
C ASN A 74 -6.15 2.88 9.92
N ILE A 75 -5.91 3.36 8.70
CA ILE A 75 -4.61 3.20 8.02
C ILE A 75 -3.48 3.90 8.79
N LYS A 76 -3.72 5.12 9.31
CA LYS A 76 -2.76 5.80 10.19
C LYS A 76 -2.43 4.95 11.43
N CYS A 77 -3.45 4.43 12.11
CA CYS A 77 -3.28 3.59 13.29
C CYS A 77 -2.42 2.36 13.00
N GLN A 78 -2.68 1.68 11.87
CA GLN A 78 -1.87 0.53 11.45
C GLN A 78 -0.43 0.94 11.15
N LEU A 79 -0.22 2.08 10.48
CA LEU A 79 1.11 2.61 10.18
C LEU A 79 1.92 2.98 11.43
N GLU A 80 1.27 3.51 12.47
CA GLU A 80 1.93 3.83 13.74
C GLU A 80 2.35 2.58 14.52
N ARG A 81 1.53 1.53 14.43
CA ARG A 81 1.73 0.26 15.14
C ARG A 81 2.57 -0.75 14.37
N ASP A 82 2.79 -0.53 13.07
CA ASP A 82 3.61 -1.41 12.26
C ASP A 82 5.03 -1.54 12.82
N SER A 83 5.65 -2.71 12.61
CA SER A 83 7.03 -2.95 13.06
C SER A 83 8.02 -2.07 12.30
N THR A 84 7.74 -1.79 11.02
CA THR A 84 8.52 -0.88 10.20
C THR A 84 8.00 0.54 10.40
N LYS A 85 8.84 1.43 10.93
CA LYS A 85 8.43 2.82 11.22
C LYS A 85 8.50 3.67 9.97
N TRP A 86 7.44 4.44 9.74
CA TRP A 86 7.34 5.39 8.63
C TRP A 86 7.17 6.84 9.10
N LEU A 87 6.73 6.99 10.36
CA LEU A 87 6.40 8.26 10.96
C LEU A 87 7.36 8.54 12.10
N ASN A 88 7.78 9.81 12.21
CA ASN A 88 8.49 10.31 13.37
C ASN A 88 7.54 10.52 14.57
N ALA A 89 8.08 10.99 15.70
CA ALA A 89 7.31 11.23 16.92
C ALA A 89 6.19 12.28 16.77
N GLN A 90 6.21 13.10 15.71
CA GLN A 90 5.17 14.07 15.39
C GLN A 90 4.11 13.53 14.42
N GLY A 91 4.20 12.25 14.03
CA GLY A 91 3.28 11.63 13.07
C GLY A 91 3.50 12.10 11.62
N ARG A 92 4.70 12.61 11.29
CA ARG A 92 5.06 13.06 9.94
C ARG A 92 6.02 12.08 9.28
N MET A 93 6.06 12.07 7.95
CA MET A 93 6.91 11.14 7.20
C MET A 93 8.37 11.30 7.59
N ASP A 94 9.06 10.18 7.72
CA ASP A 94 10.50 10.13 7.95
C ASP A 94 11.12 9.15 6.95
N LEU A 95 11.79 9.70 5.93
CA LEU A 95 12.31 8.92 4.80
C LEU A 95 13.43 7.96 5.22
N ASP A 96 14.18 8.30 6.27
CA ASP A 96 15.24 7.45 6.79
C ASP A 96 14.64 6.24 7.51
N LEU A 97 13.60 6.46 8.33
CA LEU A 97 12.86 5.35 8.96
C LEU A 97 12.18 4.45 7.92
N MET A 98 11.63 5.03 6.85
CA MET A 98 11.03 4.29 5.73
C MET A 98 12.07 3.48 4.94
N ASN A 99 13.37 3.77 5.06
CA ASN A 99 14.43 3.13 4.28
C ASN A 99 14.20 3.24 2.76
N THR A 100 13.88 4.45 2.28
CA THR A 100 13.58 4.69 0.87
C THR A 100 14.85 4.79 0.03
N THR A 101 14.81 4.29 -1.21
CA THR A 101 15.84 4.60 -2.21
C THR A 101 15.78 6.08 -2.61
N ASP A 102 16.88 6.68 -3.06
CA ASP A 102 16.92 8.08 -3.53
C ASP A 102 15.79 8.44 -4.51
N LYS A 103 15.47 7.51 -5.42
CA LYS A 103 14.40 7.68 -6.40
C LYS A 103 13.03 7.72 -5.71
N ALA A 104 12.78 6.79 -4.79
CA ALA A 104 11.54 6.75 -4.02
C ALA A 104 11.42 7.98 -3.12
N SER A 105 12.48 8.35 -2.39
CA SER A 105 12.55 9.56 -1.54
C SER A 105 12.10 10.81 -2.31
N LYS A 106 12.70 11.07 -3.47
CA LYS A 106 12.35 12.24 -4.31
C LYS A 106 10.89 12.21 -4.77
N SER A 107 10.39 11.05 -5.18
CA SER A 107 9.00 10.89 -5.64
C SER A 107 7.99 11.08 -4.50
N ILE A 108 8.27 10.52 -3.33
CA ILE A 108 7.43 10.62 -2.13
C ILE A 108 7.38 12.07 -1.67
N THR A 109 8.53 12.73 -1.50
CA THR A 109 8.59 14.15 -1.10
C THR A 109 7.76 15.03 -2.03
N LYS A 110 7.92 14.86 -3.35
CA LYS A 110 7.15 15.62 -4.34
C LYS A 110 5.64 15.35 -4.24
N CYS A 111 5.25 14.09 -4.03
CA CYS A 111 3.85 13.70 -3.86
C CYS A 111 3.23 14.29 -2.59
N MET A 112 4.03 14.47 -1.54
CA MET A 112 3.62 14.98 -0.23
C MET A 112 3.60 16.52 -0.12
N GLU A 113 4.09 17.26 -1.11
CA GLU A 113 4.12 18.76 -1.09
C GLU A 113 2.74 19.39 -0.82
N LYS A 114 1.66 18.74 -1.25
CA LYS A 114 0.28 19.19 -1.05
C LYS A 114 -0.50 18.31 -0.07
N ALA A 115 0.20 17.58 0.80
CA ALA A 115 -0.46 16.69 1.73
C ALA A 115 -1.42 17.47 2.67
N PRO A 116 -2.58 16.90 3.03
CA PRO A 116 -3.47 17.51 4.01
C PRO A 116 -2.77 17.67 5.37
N GLU A 117 -3.13 18.72 6.12
CA GLU A 117 -2.63 18.89 7.50
C GLU A 117 -3.25 17.90 8.49
N GLU A 118 -4.49 17.49 8.24
CA GLU A 118 -5.18 16.48 9.04
C GLU A 118 -4.40 15.15 8.98
N LEU A 119 -4.02 14.62 10.14
CA LEU A 119 -3.01 13.57 10.26
C LEU A 119 -3.44 12.22 9.66
N CYS A 120 -4.72 11.87 9.73
CA CYS A 120 -5.21 10.64 9.11
C CYS A 120 -5.08 10.71 7.59
N ALA A 121 -5.51 11.81 6.98
CA ALA A 121 -5.40 12.05 5.56
C ALA A 121 -3.94 12.21 5.11
N TYR A 122 -3.10 12.86 5.92
CA TYR A 122 -1.65 12.93 5.71
C TYR A 122 -1.02 11.53 5.62
N SER A 123 -1.27 10.69 6.62
CA SER A 123 -0.70 9.34 6.71
C SER A 123 -1.22 8.45 5.59
N PHE A 124 -2.52 8.55 5.28
CA PHE A 124 -3.10 7.83 4.15
C PHE A 124 -2.46 8.23 2.82
N ARG A 125 -2.27 9.53 2.58
CA ARG A 125 -1.58 10.03 1.39
C ARG A 125 -0.14 9.53 1.34
N LEU A 126 0.58 9.49 2.45
CA LEU A 126 1.94 8.96 2.50
C LEU A 126 2.01 7.52 1.97
N VAL A 127 1.10 6.65 2.41
CA VAL A 127 1.00 5.26 1.92
C VAL A 127 0.76 5.23 0.41
N MET A 128 -0.16 6.05 -0.10
CA MET A 128 -0.44 6.13 -1.54
C MET A 128 0.76 6.66 -2.34
N CYS A 129 1.46 7.66 -1.81
CA CYS A 129 2.67 8.23 -2.42
C CYS A 129 3.81 7.23 -2.47
N ALA A 130 4.03 6.47 -1.39
CA ALA A 130 5.03 5.42 -1.34
C ALA A 130 4.72 4.29 -2.32
N PHE A 131 3.47 3.84 -2.38
CA PHE A 131 3.03 2.85 -3.36
C PHE A 131 3.29 3.32 -4.80
N LYS A 132 2.92 4.56 -5.15
CA LYS A 132 3.18 5.15 -6.47
C LYS A 132 4.67 5.31 -6.77
N ALA A 133 5.49 5.49 -5.74
CA ALA A 133 6.94 5.53 -5.85
C ALA A 133 7.60 4.13 -5.93
N GLY A 134 6.81 3.06 -5.86
CA GLY A 134 7.29 1.68 -5.84
C GLY A 134 7.94 1.27 -4.51
N HIS A 135 7.65 1.96 -3.40
CA HIS A 135 8.22 1.73 -2.08
C HIS A 135 7.24 1.09 -1.08
N PRO A 136 7.65 0.07 -0.28
CA PRO A 136 8.96 -0.58 -0.28
C PRO A 136 9.19 -1.36 -1.58
N VAL A 137 10.44 -1.67 -1.90
CA VAL A 137 10.69 -2.65 -2.97
C VAL A 137 10.25 -3.99 -2.38
N ILE A 138 9.20 -4.57 -2.94
CA ILE A 138 8.82 -5.95 -2.60
C ILE A 138 9.63 -6.78 -3.57
N ASP A 139 10.62 -7.51 -3.06
CA ASP A 139 11.32 -8.50 -3.86
C ASP A 139 10.26 -9.49 -4.38
N SER A 140 10.16 -9.64 -5.69
CA SER A 140 9.41 -10.75 -6.27
C SER A 140 10.19 -12.02 -5.91
N GLU A 141 9.80 -12.72 -4.85
CA GLU A 141 10.11 -14.14 -4.73
C GLU A 141 9.42 -14.92 -5.87
#